data_AF-A0AB34JPF3-F1
#
_entry.id   AF-A0AB34JPF3-F1
#
_cell.length_a   1.000
_cell.length_b   1.000
_cell.length_c   1.000
_cell.angle_alpha   90.00
_cell.angle_beta   90.00
_cell.angle_gamma   90.00
#
_symmetry.space_group_name_H-M   'P 1'
#
loop_
_entity.id
_entity.type
_entity.pdbx_description
1 polymer ?
#
loop_
_entity_poly.entity_id
_entity_poly.type
_entity_poly.pdbx_seq_one_letter_code
_entity_poly.pdbx_strand_id
1 'polypeptide(L)'
;MVQRNGSERSRSSSSIRASAMVHLQLLLLLAPHLGRAVALLPQLPLRATRLRTVSRMGVSAPASTLQPLFSFSGEGAEDAISKWERIDDVIMGGVSNSRLVAAPDGECAFFEGRLRELGGGFCGQRMRLLLDPLDLSTQDGVYLDCEADADAPRRAFKVALRTQQDRGEVVYQAQFTPPPLQRSTIFLPFNEFKLVRGPRLVPGVPPLSAAQTNATFQLSIIVTKFLISSDGAALPNFKEGRFRLKLFSVGTFTAVAAPGAQISVPSPMTAEEQSAARPLILKLLSPLLSLLFGEPRRRRRAANKLLEARGMGRLRRIRFAWSLRRSGGRTSVARAAVRTVAVTLQEAVAVAISAPAGALAFIIFRVIRLMRKLKGGKPKMPPLRSA
;
A
#
# COMPACT_ATOMS: atom_id res chain seq x y z
N MET A 1 -55.12 -29.61 2.70
CA MET A 1 -56.31 -28.85 2.28
C MET A 1 -56.04 -27.39 2.63
N VAL A 2 -55.39 -26.64 1.74
CA VAL A 2 -55.99 -25.76 0.71
C VAL A 2 -56.56 -24.46 1.32
N GLN A 3 -55.82 -23.36 1.05
CA GLN A 3 -56.28 -22.00 0.74
C GLN A 3 -56.97 -21.17 1.86
N ARG A 4 -56.95 -19.83 1.88
CA ARG A 4 -56.40 -18.77 1.00
C ARG A 4 -56.45 -17.43 1.76
N ASN A 5 -55.51 -16.56 1.37
CA ASN A 5 -55.54 -15.09 1.30
C ASN A 5 -56.87 -14.33 1.48
N GLY A 6 -56.75 -13.16 2.12
CA GLY A 6 -57.58 -11.97 1.91
C GLY A 6 -57.08 -10.81 2.79
N SER A 7 -56.15 -9.99 2.32
CA SER A 7 -56.38 -8.66 1.72
C SER A 7 -56.58 -7.51 2.73
N GLU A 8 -55.49 -6.87 3.13
CA GLU A 8 -55.53 -5.54 3.76
C GLU A 8 -55.40 -4.45 2.69
N ARG A 9 -56.43 -3.58 2.63
CA ARG A 9 -56.43 -2.33 1.86
C ARG A 9 -55.96 -1.17 2.73
N SER A 10 -55.26 -0.26 2.07
CA SER A 10 -54.73 1.01 2.53
C SER A 10 -55.77 1.98 3.11
N ARG A 11 -55.35 2.79 4.09
CA ARG A 11 -55.65 4.24 4.17
C ARG A 11 -54.82 4.97 5.25
N SER A 12 -54.23 6.08 4.81
CA SER A 12 -53.87 7.34 5.51
C SER A 12 -53.01 7.33 6.78
N SER A 13 -51.81 7.91 6.69
CA SER A 13 -51.16 8.62 7.81
C SER A 13 -50.23 9.74 7.33
N SER A 14 -50.75 10.65 6.52
CA SER A 14 -50.12 11.93 6.21
C SER A 14 -50.48 12.98 7.28
N SER A 15 -49.86 12.94 8.47
CA SER A 15 -49.87 14.10 9.39
C SER A 15 -48.82 14.12 10.53
N ILE A 16 -47.87 13.17 10.61
CA ILE A 16 -47.02 13.03 11.83
C ILE A 16 -45.57 13.55 11.66
N ARG A 17 -45.23 14.26 10.58
CA ARG A 17 -43.83 14.74 10.35
C ARG A 17 -43.61 16.26 10.45
N ALA A 18 -44.60 17.03 10.89
CA ALA A 18 -44.47 18.50 10.97
C ALA A 18 -44.22 19.05 12.39
N SER A 19 -44.26 18.23 13.45
CA SER A 19 -44.24 18.75 14.84
C SER A 19 -42.94 18.52 15.63
N ALA A 20 -41.93 17.86 15.06
CA ALA A 20 -40.66 17.55 15.76
C ALA A 20 -39.50 18.50 15.40
N MET A 21 -39.68 19.40 14.43
CA MET A 21 -38.61 20.32 13.97
C MET A 21 -38.65 21.71 14.63
N VAL A 22 -39.65 22.01 15.46
CA VAL A 22 -39.82 23.34 16.09
C VAL A 22 -39.30 23.39 17.53
N HIS A 23 -38.95 22.24 18.15
CA HIS A 23 -38.41 22.20 19.52
C HIS A 23 -36.90 22.05 19.66
N LEU A 24 -36.16 21.83 18.57
CA LEU A 24 -34.68 21.73 18.62
C LEU A 24 -33.96 23.05 18.33
N GLN A 25 -34.65 24.04 17.76
CA GLN A 25 -34.09 25.36 17.45
C GLN A 25 -34.23 26.41 18.58
N LEU A 26 -34.94 26.08 19.67
CA LEU A 26 -35.09 26.98 20.82
C LEU A 26 -34.10 26.67 21.97
N LEU A 27 -33.34 25.56 21.88
CA LEU A 27 -32.42 25.09 22.93
C LEU A 27 -30.94 25.45 22.68
N LEU A 28 -30.63 26.18 21.60
CA LEU A 28 -29.26 26.59 21.21
C LEU A 28 -29.01 28.10 21.28
N LEU A 29 -29.93 28.87 21.89
CA LEU A 29 -29.86 30.33 22.00
C LEU A 29 -29.64 30.87 23.43
N LEU A 30 -29.28 30.01 24.40
CA LEU A 30 -29.10 30.41 25.82
C LEU A 30 -27.77 29.94 26.46
N ALA A 31 -26.73 29.68 25.67
CA ALA A 31 -25.44 29.22 26.21
C ALA A 31 -24.24 30.08 25.78
N PRO A 32 -24.26 31.39 26.07
CA PRO A 32 -23.08 32.02 26.63
C PRO A 32 -23.44 32.75 27.93
N HIS A 33 -22.47 32.84 28.85
CA HIS A 33 -22.55 33.50 30.17
C HIS A 33 -22.91 32.61 31.37
N LEU A 34 -21.96 31.74 31.74
CA LEU A 34 -21.66 31.32 33.12
C LEU A 34 -20.19 30.86 33.08
N GLY A 35 -19.20 31.74 33.32
CA GLY A 35 -18.78 32.18 34.65
C GLY A 35 -17.61 31.31 35.11
N ARG A 36 -16.35 31.62 34.76
CA ARG A 36 -15.40 32.29 35.69
C ARG A 36 -15.88 32.28 37.14
N ALA A 37 -15.57 31.21 37.88
CA ALA A 37 -15.25 31.21 39.32
C ALA A 37 -15.14 29.76 39.85
N VAL A 38 -13.96 29.14 39.78
CA VAL A 38 -13.50 28.18 40.81
C VAL A 38 -11.97 28.26 40.85
N ALA A 39 -11.49 29.33 41.48
CA ALA A 39 -10.17 29.34 42.12
C ALA A 39 -10.42 29.16 43.62
N LEU A 40 -9.50 28.48 44.30
CA LEU A 40 -9.52 28.05 45.72
C LEU A 40 -10.26 26.73 46.01
N LEU A 41 -9.53 25.63 45.83
CA LEU A 41 -9.60 24.49 46.75
C LEU A 41 -8.16 24.13 47.17
N PRO A 42 -7.91 23.84 48.47
CA PRO A 42 -6.58 23.59 49.00
C PRO A 42 -6.04 22.23 48.53
N GLN A 43 -4.74 22.20 48.23
CA GLN A 43 -4.04 21.00 47.77
C GLN A 43 -3.84 20.02 48.94
N LEU A 44 -4.43 18.83 48.82
CA LEU A 44 -4.12 17.68 49.67
C LEU A 44 -2.90 16.93 49.08
N PRO A 45 -1.90 16.55 49.89
CA PRO A 45 -0.73 15.84 49.39
C PRO A 45 -1.09 14.38 49.09
N LEU A 46 -1.14 14.01 47.81
CA LEU A 46 -1.24 12.61 47.40
C LEU A 46 0.12 11.94 47.64
N ARG A 47 0.18 11.11 48.70
CA ARG A 47 1.24 10.12 48.94
C ARG A 47 1.45 9.28 47.68
N ALA A 48 2.64 9.38 47.08
CA ALA A 48 3.10 8.49 46.04
C ALA A 48 3.26 7.07 46.62
N THR A 49 2.24 6.24 46.40
CA THR A 49 2.35 4.81 46.70
C THR A 49 3.18 4.21 45.56
N ARG A 50 4.45 3.90 45.84
CA ARG A 50 5.31 3.14 44.93
C ARG A 50 4.61 1.81 44.60
N LEU A 51 4.00 1.73 43.43
CA LEU A 51 3.66 0.44 42.84
C LEU A 51 4.98 -0.27 42.59
N ARG A 52 5.23 -1.31 43.38
CA ARG A 52 6.31 -2.27 43.18
C ARG A 52 6.10 -2.85 41.78
N THR A 53 6.90 -2.41 40.82
CA THR A 53 7.00 -3.07 39.52
C THR A 53 7.43 -4.50 39.81
N VAL A 54 6.49 -5.44 39.74
CA VAL A 54 6.84 -6.86 39.68
C VAL A 54 7.56 -7.01 38.35
N SER A 55 8.89 -7.03 38.44
CA SER A 55 9.76 -7.38 37.34
C SER A 55 9.32 -8.77 36.90
N ARG A 56 8.54 -8.83 35.82
CA ARG A 56 8.25 -10.07 35.12
C ARG A 56 9.62 -10.55 34.66
N MET A 57 10.17 -11.55 35.35
CA MET A 57 11.38 -12.23 34.90
C MET A 57 11.15 -12.58 33.43
N GLY A 58 11.94 -11.94 32.57
CA GLY A 58 11.91 -12.20 31.14
C GLY A 58 12.21 -13.66 30.96
N VAL A 59 11.22 -14.43 30.54
CA VAL A 59 11.47 -15.69 29.87
C VAL A 59 12.34 -15.31 28.68
N SER A 60 13.62 -15.67 28.75
CA SER A 60 14.57 -15.49 27.65
C SER A 60 13.91 -16.07 26.41
N ALA A 61 13.59 -15.22 25.44
CA ALA A 61 13.19 -15.71 24.12
C ALA A 61 14.28 -16.68 23.66
N PRO A 62 13.93 -17.84 23.07
CA PRO A 62 14.93 -18.74 22.54
C PRO A 62 15.84 -17.95 21.61
N ALA A 63 17.15 -18.05 21.82
CA ALA A 63 18.15 -17.32 21.05
C ALA A 63 18.01 -17.72 19.57
N SER A 64 17.31 -16.90 18.80
CA SER A 64 17.12 -17.13 17.38
C SER A 64 18.38 -16.71 16.64
N THR A 65 18.88 -17.54 15.74
CA THR A 65 20.02 -17.19 14.90
C THR A 65 19.52 -16.35 13.74
N LEU A 66 20.04 -15.12 13.59
CA LEU A 66 19.71 -14.23 12.49
C LEU A 66 20.75 -14.36 11.38
N GLN A 67 20.27 -14.46 10.14
CA GLN A 67 21.13 -14.48 8.97
C GLN A 67 20.70 -13.39 7.99
N PRO A 68 21.46 -12.28 7.89
CA PRO A 68 21.12 -11.19 6.98
C PRO A 68 21.17 -11.63 5.52
N LEU A 69 20.10 -11.39 4.77
CA LEU A 69 20.11 -11.48 3.30
C LEU A 69 20.52 -10.13 2.69
N PHE A 70 20.11 -9.04 3.35
CA PHE A 70 20.47 -7.67 3.01
C PHE A 70 20.82 -6.91 4.27
N SER A 71 22.05 -6.38 4.31
CA SER A 71 22.45 -5.35 5.27
C SER A 71 22.32 -3.99 4.59
N PHE A 72 21.67 -3.05 5.27
CA PHE A 72 21.49 -1.68 4.78
C PHE A 72 22.40 -0.69 5.52
N SER A 73 23.41 -1.19 6.21
CA SER A 73 24.42 -0.41 6.92
C SER A 73 25.82 -0.76 6.41
N GLY A 74 26.73 0.23 6.40
CA GLY A 74 28.13 0.03 6.01
C GLY A 74 28.33 -0.19 4.51
N GLU A 75 29.48 -0.77 4.14
CA GLU A 75 29.98 -0.81 2.74
C GLU A 75 29.08 -1.60 1.77
N GLY A 76 28.25 -2.54 2.27
CA GLY A 76 27.32 -3.32 1.45
C GLY A 76 25.96 -2.65 1.19
N ALA A 77 25.69 -1.49 1.80
CA ALA A 77 24.34 -0.89 1.79
C ALA A 77 23.90 -0.45 0.39
N GLU A 78 24.78 0.16 -0.40
CA GLU A 78 24.43 0.63 -1.75
C GLU A 78 24.11 -0.53 -2.69
N ASP A 79 24.92 -1.58 -2.67
CA ASP A 79 24.68 -2.80 -3.44
C ASP A 79 23.35 -3.45 -3.02
N ALA A 80 23.09 -3.56 -1.71
CA ALA A 80 21.83 -4.06 -1.18
C ALA A 80 20.64 -3.25 -1.69
N ILE A 81 20.69 -1.91 -1.66
CA ILE A 81 19.62 -1.03 -2.16
C ILE A 81 19.43 -1.17 -3.67
N SER A 82 20.51 -1.30 -4.44
CA SER A 82 20.48 -1.40 -5.91
C SER A 82 19.69 -2.62 -6.43
N LYS A 83 19.59 -3.67 -5.60
CA LYS A 83 18.85 -4.90 -5.89
C LYS A 83 17.34 -4.74 -5.76
N TRP A 84 16.86 -3.60 -5.26
CA TRP A 84 15.44 -3.33 -5.03
C TRP A 84 14.88 -2.33 -6.03
N GLU A 85 13.60 -2.47 -6.34
CA GLU A 85 12.85 -1.58 -7.21
C GLU A 85 11.49 -1.21 -6.60
N ARG A 86 11.03 -0.02 -7.00
CA ARG A 86 9.78 0.57 -6.53
C ARG A 86 8.56 -0.15 -7.11
N ILE A 87 7.60 -0.49 -6.24
CA ILE A 87 6.28 -1.01 -6.59
C ILE A 87 5.19 -0.23 -5.84
N ASP A 88 4.83 0.93 -6.37
CA ASP A 88 3.74 1.75 -5.81
C ASP A 88 2.39 1.47 -6.50
N ASP A 89 1.32 2.05 -5.97
CA ASP A 89 -0.06 1.93 -6.45
C ASP A 89 -0.37 2.56 -7.84
N VAL A 90 0.68 2.91 -8.57
CA VAL A 90 0.61 3.63 -9.85
C VAL A 90 -0.16 2.86 -10.92
N ILE A 91 -0.04 1.52 -10.94
CA ILE A 91 -0.76 0.62 -11.86
C ILE A 91 -2.27 0.64 -11.57
N MET A 92 -2.66 0.81 -10.30
CA MET A 92 -4.06 0.85 -9.87
C MET A 92 -4.71 2.23 -10.06
N GLY A 93 -3.97 3.20 -10.60
CA GLY A 93 -4.42 4.58 -10.77
C GLY A 93 -4.08 5.49 -9.58
N GLY A 94 -3.31 4.98 -8.62
CA GLY A 94 -2.86 5.73 -7.46
C GLY A 94 -1.77 6.76 -7.77
N VAL A 95 -1.51 7.59 -6.78
CA VAL A 95 -0.52 8.69 -6.82
C VAL A 95 0.41 8.65 -5.61
N SER A 96 0.49 7.50 -4.94
CA SER A 96 1.48 7.27 -3.89
C SER A 96 2.87 7.17 -4.52
N ASN A 97 3.88 7.48 -3.74
CA ASN A 97 5.26 7.45 -4.19
C ASN A 97 6.16 7.02 -3.06
N SER A 98 7.11 6.14 -3.35
CA SER A 98 8.17 5.79 -2.41
C SER A 98 9.54 5.71 -3.06
N ARG A 99 10.56 5.55 -2.21
CA ARG A 99 11.94 5.23 -2.56
C ARG A 99 12.58 4.40 -1.46
N LEU A 100 13.64 3.68 -1.82
CA LEU A 100 14.60 3.07 -0.90
C LEU A 100 15.93 3.78 -1.13
N VAL A 101 16.48 4.41 -0.10
CA VAL A 101 17.72 5.20 -0.19
C VAL A 101 18.54 5.05 1.08
N ALA A 102 19.86 5.17 1.00
CA ALA A 102 20.70 5.19 2.18
C ALA A 102 20.35 6.40 3.07
N ALA A 103 20.40 6.20 4.38
CA ALA A 103 20.33 7.29 5.34
C ALA A 103 21.59 8.18 5.22
N PRO A 104 21.51 9.50 5.46
CA PRO A 104 22.67 10.38 5.36
C PRO A 104 23.83 10.01 6.29
N ASP A 105 23.55 9.33 7.40
CA ASP A 105 24.52 8.82 8.38
C ASP A 105 25.12 7.45 8.00
N GLY A 106 24.59 6.79 6.96
CA GLY A 106 25.04 5.47 6.51
C GLY A 106 24.63 4.29 7.42
N GLU A 107 23.83 4.53 8.47
CA GLU A 107 23.49 3.50 9.45
C GLU A 107 22.37 2.56 8.98
N CYS A 108 21.55 2.97 8.01
CA CYS A 108 20.40 2.21 7.54
C CYS A 108 19.94 2.69 6.15
N ALA A 109 18.92 2.02 5.59
CA ALA A 109 18.16 2.53 4.46
C ALA A 109 16.81 3.10 4.91
N PHE A 110 16.37 4.18 4.27
CA PHE A 110 15.02 4.71 4.40
C PHE A 110 14.12 4.13 3.31
N PHE A 111 13.19 3.25 3.70
CA PHE A 111 11.98 3.05 2.91
C PHE A 111 10.99 4.16 3.26
N GLU A 112 10.91 5.17 2.41
CA GLU A 112 10.14 6.38 2.68
C GLU A 112 9.36 6.86 1.47
N GLY A 113 8.37 7.71 1.74
CA GLY A 113 7.52 8.20 0.68
C GLY A 113 6.30 8.96 1.17
N ARG A 114 5.31 9.07 0.30
CA ARG A 114 3.99 9.62 0.63
C ARG A 114 2.89 8.69 0.15
N LEU A 115 2.14 8.16 1.10
CA LEU A 115 0.91 7.42 0.86
C LEU A 115 -0.23 8.38 0.54
N ARG A 116 -1.04 8.01 -0.44
CA ARG A 116 -2.25 8.71 -0.86
C ARG A 116 -3.39 7.74 -0.95
N GLU A 117 -4.51 8.06 -0.32
CA GLU A 117 -5.64 7.14 -0.29
C GLU A 117 -6.31 6.97 -1.67
N LEU A 118 -6.30 8.07 -2.45
CA LEU A 118 -6.93 8.13 -3.76
C LEU A 118 -6.23 7.24 -4.79
N GLY A 119 -6.99 6.30 -5.37
CA GLY A 119 -6.55 5.45 -6.48
C GLY A 119 -5.71 4.24 -6.08
N GLY A 120 -5.45 4.03 -4.77
CA GLY A 120 -4.63 2.92 -4.30
C GLY A 120 -4.49 2.92 -2.79
N GLY A 121 -3.51 3.65 -2.28
CA GLY A 121 -3.14 3.63 -0.86
C GLY A 121 -2.07 2.59 -0.56
N PHE A 122 -1.08 2.45 -1.43
CA PHE A 122 0.02 1.51 -1.26
C PHE A 122 1.34 2.03 -1.86
N CYS A 123 2.42 1.85 -1.12
CA CYS A 123 3.80 1.99 -1.56
C CYS A 123 4.56 0.71 -1.22
N GLY A 124 5.49 0.30 -2.08
CA GLY A 124 6.30 -0.87 -1.82
C GLY A 124 7.68 -0.81 -2.47
N GLN A 125 8.59 -1.58 -1.90
CA GLN A 125 9.89 -1.90 -2.47
C GLN A 125 9.96 -3.41 -2.62
N ARG A 126 10.41 -3.88 -3.76
CA ARG A 126 10.61 -5.31 -4.00
C ARG A 126 11.99 -5.55 -4.54
N MET A 127 12.60 -6.65 -4.15
CA MET A 127 13.79 -7.15 -4.80
C MET A 127 13.49 -7.37 -6.29
N ARG A 128 14.44 -7.04 -7.17
CA ARG A 128 14.36 -7.46 -8.59
C ARG A 128 14.22 -8.99 -8.65
N LEU A 129 13.48 -9.48 -9.63
CA LEU A 129 13.17 -10.92 -9.73
C LEU A 129 14.46 -11.72 -9.91
N LEU A 130 14.64 -12.80 -9.16
CA LEU A 130 15.77 -13.70 -9.33
C LEU A 130 15.60 -14.58 -10.57
N LEU A 131 16.73 -14.92 -11.21
CA LEU A 131 16.77 -15.98 -12.23
C LEU A 131 16.82 -17.35 -11.55
N ASP A 132 17.73 -17.51 -10.59
CA ASP A 132 17.86 -18.73 -9.81
C ASP A 132 17.11 -18.58 -8.47
N PRO A 133 16.39 -19.63 -8.01
CA PRO A 133 15.68 -19.58 -6.74
C PRO A 133 16.64 -19.41 -5.56
N LEU A 134 16.17 -18.67 -4.56
CA LEU A 134 16.73 -18.64 -3.22
C LEU A 134 16.08 -19.74 -2.38
N ASP A 135 16.89 -20.70 -1.91
CA ASP A 135 16.43 -21.76 -1.01
C ASP A 135 16.45 -21.27 0.44
N LEU A 136 15.26 -21.13 1.02
CA LEU A 136 15.06 -20.78 2.43
C LEU A 136 14.41 -21.92 3.21
N SER A 137 14.34 -23.14 2.65
CA SER A 137 13.59 -24.25 3.24
C SER A 137 14.14 -24.79 4.55
N THR A 138 15.38 -24.44 4.88
CA THR A 138 16.04 -24.74 6.16
C THR A 138 15.78 -23.69 7.25
N GLN A 139 15.04 -22.62 6.93
CA GLN A 139 14.77 -21.49 7.81
C GLN A 139 13.36 -21.57 8.39
N ASP A 140 13.11 -20.89 9.51
CA ASP A 140 11.79 -20.85 10.13
C ASP A 140 10.95 -19.66 9.64
N GLY A 141 11.61 -18.63 9.12
CA GLY A 141 10.96 -17.45 8.58
C GLY A 141 11.91 -16.35 8.16
N VAL A 142 11.35 -15.16 7.95
CA VAL A 142 12.10 -13.94 7.64
C VAL A 142 12.03 -12.96 8.80
N TYR A 143 13.03 -12.10 8.93
CA TYR A 143 13.02 -11.02 9.91
C TYR A 143 13.24 -9.66 9.25
N LEU A 144 12.81 -8.60 9.95
CA LEU A 144 13.13 -7.21 9.63
C LEU A 144 13.63 -6.51 10.88
N ASP A 145 14.85 -6.00 10.84
CA ASP A 145 15.35 -5.06 11.83
C ASP A 145 15.04 -3.64 11.34
N CYS A 146 14.10 -2.98 12.02
CA CYS A 146 13.52 -1.73 11.53
C CYS A 146 13.05 -0.79 12.64
N GLU A 147 12.90 0.48 12.30
CA GLU A 147 12.31 1.53 13.14
C GLU A 147 11.29 2.32 12.30
N ALA A 148 10.05 2.39 12.76
CA ALA A 148 8.98 3.07 12.05
C ALA A 148 8.66 4.45 12.63
N ASP A 149 8.04 5.31 11.83
CA ASP A 149 7.57 6.62 12.30
C ASP A 149 6.39 6.54 13.29
N ALA A 150 6.04 7.67 13.90
CA ALA A 150 4.93 7.78 14.85
C ALA A 150 3.55 7.42 14.28
N ASP A 151 3.41 7.43 12.94
CA ASP A 151 2.16 7.10 12.25
C ASP A 151 2.04 5.61 11.90
N ALA A 152 3.05 4.78 12.24
CA ALA A 152 3.08 3.35 11.92
C ALA A 152 1.82 2.58 12.36
N PRO A 153 1.23 2.80 13.56
CA PRO A 153 0.00 2.11 13.97
C PRO A 153 -1.24 2.44 13.11
N ARG A 154 -1.15 3.44 12.23
CA ARG A 154 -2.22 3.87 11.31
C ARG A 154 -1.98 3.43 9.87
N ARG A 155 -1.09 2.46 9.67
CA ARG A 155 -0.69 1.90 8.37
C ARG A 155 -0.49 0.41 8.52
N ALA A 156 -0.86 -0.36 7.50
CA ALA A 156 -0.57 -1.79 7.48
C ALA A 156 0.78 -2.01 6.80
N PHE A 157 1.70 -2.69 7.47
CA PHE A 157 2.98 -3.11 6.89
C PHE A 157 2.94 -4.59 6.54
N LYS A 158 3.53 -4.97 5.41
CA LYS A 158 3.58 -6.36 4.96
C LYS A 158 4.94 -6.71 4.39
N VAL A 159 5.30 -7.97 4.53
CA VAL A 159 6.34 -8.60 3.72
C VAL A 159 5.67 -9.53 2.74
N ALA A 160 6.20 -9.59 1.53
CA ALA A 160 5.75 -10.53 0.52
C ALA A 160 6.89 -11.44 0.06
N LEU A 161 6.59 -12.72 -0.12
CA LEU A 161 7.48 -13.73 -0.69
C LEU A 161 6.85 -14.29 -1.96
N ARG A 162 7.63 -14.32 -3.04
CA ARG A 162 7.23 -14.93 -4.30
C ARG A 162 7.91 -16.28 -4.46
N THR A 163 7.13 -17.33 -4.63
CA THR A 163 7.60 -18.71 -4.79
C THR A 163 7.50 -19.25 -6.22
N GLN A 164 7.29 -18.35 -7.20
CA GLN A 164 7.23 -18.66 -8.61
C GLN A 164 8.03 -17.64 -9.41
N GLN A 165 8.75 -18.09 -10.43
CA GLN A 165 9.56 -17.22 -11.29
C GLN A 165 8.70 -16.48 -12.31
N ASP A 166 7.77 -15.65 -11.82
CA ASP A 166 6.85 -14.90 -12.66
C ASP A 166 6.51 -13.52 -12.08
N ARG A 167 5.67 -12.77 -12.79
CA ARG A 167 5.04 -11.53 -12.28
C ARG A 167 3.54 -11.70 -12.09
N GLY A 168 3.13 -12.89 -11.69
CA GLY A 168 1.73 -13.27 -11.49
C GLY A 168 1.03 -12.41 -10.45
N GLU A 169 -0.31 -12.45 -10.48
CA GLU A 169 -1.18 -11.65 -9.62
C GLU A 169 -1.21 -12.12 -8.15
N VAL A 170 -0.67 -13.32 -7.87
CA VAL A 170 -0.65 -13.92 -6.53
C VAL A 170 0.76 -13.89 -5.93
N VAL A 171 0.81 -13.70 -4.62
CA VAL A 171 2.04 -13.67 -3.83
C VAL A 171 1.70 -14.01 -2.37
N TYR A 172 2.62 -14.63 -1.64
CA TYR A 172 2.44 -14.86 -0.21
C TYR A 172 2.75 -13.58 0.56
N GLN A 173 1.89 -13.18 1.50
CA GLN A 173 2.09 -12.00 2.34
C GLN A 173 1.87 -12.30 3.81
N ALA A 174 2.76 -11.77 4.66
CA ALA A 174 2.56 -11.67 6.10
C ALA A 174 2.42 -10.18 6.48
N GLN A 175 1.54 -9.88 7.43
CA GLN A 175 1.31 -8.52 7.92
C GLN A 175 2.00 -8.36 9.28
N PHE A 176 2.62 -7.21 9.51
CA PHE A 176 3.25 -6.88 10.79
C PHE A 176 2.94 -5.44 11.22
N THR A 177 3.20 -5.15 12.50
CA THR A 177 3.06 -3.81 13.08
C THR A 177 4.37 -3.43 13.77
N PRO A 178 5.23 -2.63 13.13
CA PRO A 178 6.46 -2.19 13.78
C PRO A 178 6.12 -1.22 14.93
N PRO A 179 6.78 -1.33 16.09
CA PRO A 179 6.73 -0.34 17.15
C PRO A 179 7.04 1.07 16.63
N PRO A 180 6.23 2.08 16.96
CA PRO A 180 6.51 3.45 16.55
C PRO A 180 7.72 4.01 17.31
N LEU A 181 8.62 4.69 16.61
CA LEU A 181 9.78 5.40 17.17
C LEU A 181 10.76 4.51 17.96
N GLN A 182 10.71 3.19 17.76
CA GLN A 182 11.58 2.24 18.44
C GLN A 182 12.13 1.23 17.43
N ARG A 183 13.45 1.06 17.41
CA ARG A 183 14.11 0.00 16.64
C ARG A 183 13.76 -1.35 17.24
N SER A 184 13.37 -2.29 16.39
CA SER A 184 13.02 -3.64 16.80
C SER A 184 13.23 -4.64 15.68
N THR A 185 13.49 -5.88 16.06
CA THR A 185 13.50 -7.02 15.15
C THR A 185 12.12 -7.65 15.11
N ILE A 186 11.47 -7.60 13.95
CA ILE A 186 10.19 -8.23 13.68
C ILE A 186 10.45 -9.60 13.06
N PHE A 187 9.97 -10.66 13.70
CA PHE A 187 10.04 -12.03 13.21
C PHE A 187 8.74 -12.40 12.49
N LEU A 188 8.85 -12.95 11.28
CA LEU A 188 7.74 -13.40 10.46
C LEU A 188 7.96 -14.86 10.07
N PRO A 189 7.46 -15.81 10.87
CA PRO A 189 7.48 -17.24 10.53
C PRO A 189 6.78 -17.51 9.20
N PHE A 190 7.22 -18.52 8.45
CA PHE A 190 6.62 -18.83 7.14
C PHE A 190 5.12 -19.14 7.23
N ASN A 191 4.66 -19.78 8.30
CA ASN A 191 3.25 -20.10 8.51
C ASN A 191 2.33 -18.87 8.74
N GLU A 192 2.88 -17.65 8.88
CA GLU A 192 2.09 -16.41 8.90
C GLU A 192 1.82 -15.86 7.50
N PHE A 193 2.56 -16.32 6.49
CA PHE A 193 2.40 -15.86 5.12
C PHE A 193 1.21 -16.53 4.45
N LYS A 194 0.24 -15.72 4.03
CA LYS A 194 -0.99 -16.19 3.37
C LYS A 194 -0.96 -15.83 1.89
N LEU A 195 -1.43 -16.73 1.02
CA LEU A 195 -1.52 -16.44 -0.40
C LEU A 195 -2.61 -15.40 -0.67
N VAL A 196 -2.25 -14.31 -1.33
CA VAL A 196 -3.17 -13.22 -1.66
C VAL A 196 -3.14 -12.85 -3.14
N ARG A 197 -4.25 -12.31 -3.63
CA ARG A 197 -4.35 -11.56 -4.89
C ARG A 197 -4.65 -10.10 -4.57
N GLY A 198 -3.66 -9.22 -4.74
CA GLY A 198 -3.73 -7.87 -4.19
C GLY A 198 -3.90 -7.93 -2.66
N PRO A 199 -4.92 -7.30 -2.06
CA PRO A 199 -5.17 -7.42 -0.62
C PRO A 199 -6.03 -8.63 -0.22
N ARG A 200 -6.59 -9.36 -1.20
CA ARG A 200 -7.60 -10.40 -0.94
C ARG A 200 -6.97 -11.76 -0.75
N LEU A 201 -7.38 -12.48 0.30
CA LEU A 201 -7.01 -13.88 0.51
C LEU A 201 -7.47 -14.76 -0.65
N VAL A 202 -6.62 -15.70 -1.06
CA VAL A 202 -7.01 -16.79 -1.96
C VAL A 202 -7.65 -17.89 -1.10
N PRO A 203 -8.96 -18.20 -1.28
CA PRO A 203 -9.64 -19.19 -0.45
C PRO A 203 -9.07 -20.60 -0.61
N GLY A 204 -8.99 -21.35 0.48
CA GLY A 204 -8.64 -22.77 0.47
C GLY A 204 -7.15 -23.08 0.27
N VAL A 205 -6.28 -22.07 0.29
CA VAL A 205 -4.82 -22.25 0.21
C VAL A 205 -4.22 -22.15 1.62
N PRO A 206 -3.42 -23.15 2.06
CA PRO A 206 -2.76 -23.08 3.36
C PRO A 206 -1.72 -21.95 3.40
N PRO A 207 -1.26 -21.54 4.60
CA PRO A 207 -0.09 -20.68 4.73
C PRO A 207 1.16 -21.31 4.12
N LEU A 208 2.15 -20.47 3.83
CA LEU A 208 3.43 -20.89 3.27
C LEU A 208 4.15 -21.86 4.23
N SER A 209 4.61 -22.99 3.70
CA SER A 209 5.48 -23.91 4.45
C SER A 209 6.95 -23.68 4.10
N ALA A 210 7.86 -24.05 5.00
CA ALA A 210 9.30 -24.00 4.74
C ALA A 210 9.70 -24.83 3.51
N ALA A 211 9.08 -25.99 3.28
CA ALA A 211 9.35 -26.79 2.08
C ALA A 211 9.10 -26.02 0.77
N GLN A 212 8.08 -25.15 0.75
CA GLN A 212 7.75 -24.32 -0.42
C GLN A 212 8.68 -23.11 -0.61
N THR A 213 9.55 -22.81 0.37
CA THR A 213 10.51 -21.72 0.28
C THR A 213 11.85 -22.14 -0.31
N ASN A 214 11.98 -23.39 -0.79
CA ASN A 214 13.11 -23.85 -1.60
C ASN A 214 13.24 -23.09 -2.94
N ALA A 215 12.14 -22.49 -3.40
CA ALA A 215 12.05 -21.76 -4.66
C ALA A 215 11.59 -20.30 -4.46
N THR A 216 12.30 -19.52 -3.64
CA THR A 216 11.96 -18.11 -3.39
C THR A 216 12.62 -17.20 -4.44
N PHE A 217 11.84 -16.42 -5.19
CA PHE A 217 12.36 -15.58 -6.28
C PHE A 217 12.34 -14.08 -5.99
N GLN A 218 11.62 -13.64 -4.96
CA GLN A 218 11.48 -12.22 -4.63
C GLN A 218 10.99 -12.02 -3.19
N LEU A 219 11.62 -11.07 -2.49
CA LEU A 219 11.14 -10.50 -1.25
C LEU A 219 10.66 -9.07 -1.48
N SER A 220 9.56 -8.66 -0.84
CA SER A 220 9.04 -7.29 -0.92
C SER A 220 8.65 -6.75 0.45
N ILE A 221 8.77 -5.43 0.64
CA ILE A 221 8.29 -4.69 1.81
C ILE A 221 7.24 -3.68 1.34
N ILE A 222 6.13 -3.64 2.06
CA ILE A 222 4.89 -2.98 1.64
C ILE A 222 4.36 -2.15 2.79
N VAL A 223 3.97 -0.90 2.52
CA VAL A 223 3.13 -0.09 3.41
C VAL A 223 1.83 0.28 2.69
N THR A 224 0.69 -0.03 3.30
CA THR A 224 -0.61 0.04 2.63
C THR A 224 -1.74 0.41 3.58
N LYS A 225 -2.86 0.87 3.01
CA LYS A 225 -4.14 0.96 3.71
C LYS A 225 -4.89 -0.36 3.80
N PHE A 226 -4.54 -1.38 3.02
CA PHE A 226 -5.33 -2.60 2.93
C PHE A 226 -4.84 -3.70 3.87
N LEU A 227 -5.75 -4.27 4.65
CA LEU A 227 -5.50 -5.45 5.46
C LEU A 227 -5.47 -6.72 4.59
N ILE A 228 -4.82 -7.78 5.06
CA ILE A 228 -5.00 -9.11 4.48
C ILE A 228 -6.35 -9.65 4.94
N SER A 229 -7.32 -9.73 4.02
CA SER A 229 -8.72 -10.06 4.32
C SER A 229 -9.40 -10.73 3.13
N SER A 230 -10.55 -11.38 3.31
CA SER A 230 -11.32 -11.97 2.20
C SER A 230 -11.96 -10.91 1.30
N ASP A 231 -12.37 -9.79 1.88
CA ASP A 231 -13.09 -8.69 1.24
C ASP A 231 -12.17 -7.54 0.80
N GLY A 232 -10.89 -7.58 1.15
CA GLY A 232 -9.92 -6.53 0.83
C GLY A 232 -10.16 -5.25 1.64
N ALA A 233 -10.61 -5.40 2.88
CA ALA A 233 -10.89 -4.31 3.81
C ALA A 233 -9.70 -3.34 3.96
N ALA A 234 -10.04 -2.06 4.12
CA ALA A 234 -9.08 -1.04 4.53
C ALA A 234 -8.92 -1.04 6.06
N LEU A 235 -7.74 -0.64 6.52
CA LEU A 235 -7.44 -0.38 7.92
C LEU A 235 -8.35 0.78 8.41
N PRO A 236 -9.20 0.57 9.42
CA PRO A 236 -10.22 1.56 9.81
C PRO A 236 -9.68 2.95 10.19
N ASN A 237 -8.52 3.00 10.82
CA ASN A 237 -7.85 4.23 11.27
C ASN A 237 -6.71 4.66 10.33
N PHE A 238 -6.79 4.29 9.05
CA PHE A 238 -5.74 4.59 8.07
C PHE A 238 -5.42 6.10 8.00
N LYS A 239 -4.13 6.43 7.98
CA LYS A 239 -3.67 7.81 7.80
C LYS A 239 -2.78 7.95 6.57
N GLU A 240 -3.25 8.73 5.60
CA GLU A 240 -2.42 9.19 4.48
C GLU A 240 -1.34 10.17 4.92
N GLY A 241 -0.27 10.31 4.14
CA GLY A 241 0.80 11.25 4.45
C GLY A 241 2.19 10.68 4.20
N ARG A 242 3.19 11.41 4.71
CA ARG A 242 4.59 10.98 4.63
C ARG A 242 4.79 9.79 5.53
N PHE A 243 5.53 8.80 5.05
CA PHE A 243 5.98 7.68 5.86
C PHE A 243 7.49 7.51 5.76
N ARG A 244 8.07 6.97 6.83
CA ARG A 244 9.43 6.44 6.83
C ARG A 244 9.50 5.18 7.68
N LEU A 245 10.13 4.16 7.13
CA LEU A 245 10.59 2.96 7.83
C LEU A 245 12.11 2.90 7.63
N LYS A 246 12.88 3.06 8.72
CA LYS A 246 14.32 2.79 8.71
C LYS A 246 14.49 1.27 8.68
N LEU A 247 15.31 0.78 7.76
CA LEU A 247 15.61 -0.64 7.58
C LEU A 247 17.10 -0.81 7.82
N PHE A 248 17.46 -1.58 8.85
CA PHE A 248 18.85 -1.87 9.19
C PHE A 248 19.31 -3.16 8.52
N SER A 249 18.49 -4.21 8.61
CA SER A 249 18.71 -5.45 7.87
C SER A 249 17.40 -6.20 7.63
N VAL A 250 17.41 -7.04 6.60
CA VAL A 250 16.34 -7.99 6.28
C VAL A 250 17.00 -9.33 6.00
N GLY A 251 16.47 -10.40 6.59
CA GLY A 251 17.07 -11.72 6.43
C GLY A 251 16.18 -12.85 6.88
N THR A 252 16.79 -13.99 7.19
CA THR A 252 16.10 -15.16 7.73
C THR A 252 16.49 -15.42 9.17
N PHE A 253 15.67 -16.21 9.85
CA PHE A 253 15.98 -16.67 11.19
C PHE A 253 15.69 -18.16 11.35
N THR A 254 16.42 -18.78 12.27
CA THR A 254 16.12 -20.10 12.82
C THR A 254 15.89 -19.99 14.32
N ALA A 255 14.86 -20.66 14.83
CA ALA A 255 14.53 -20.72 16.25
C ALA A 255 15.51 -21.60 17.04
N VAL A 256 16.17 -22.55 16.36
CA VAL A 256 17.24 -23.37 16.90
C VAL A 256 18.55 -22.95 16.24
N ALA A 257 19.59 -22.77 17.05
CA ALA A 257 20.95 -22.49 16.58
C ALA A 257 21.49 -23.73 15.85
N ALA A 258 21.26 -23.81 14.54
CA ALA A 258 21.93 -24.76 13.68
C ALA A 258 23.23 -24.11 13.17
N PRO A 259 24.33 -24.87 13.01
CA PRO A 259 25.49 -24.42 12.26
C PRO A 259 25.06 -24.21 10.79
N GLY A 260 24.68 -22.98 10.46
CA GLY A 260 24.10 -22.63 9.16
C GLY A 260 25.17 -22.23 8.16
N ALA A 261 25.13 -22.85 6.98
CA ALA A 261 25.81 -22.33 5.80
C ALA A 261 25.26 -20.93 5.46
N GLN A 262 26.14 -19.99 5.10
CA GLN A 262 25.71 -18.67 4.65
C GLN A 262 24.86 -18.80 3.39
N ILE A 263 23.59 -18.43 3.48
CA ILE A 263 22.68 -18.25 2.34
C ILE A 263 23.08 -16.95 1.63
N SER A 264 23.63 -17.09 0.44
CA SER A 264 23.87 -15.98 -0.48
C SER A 264 22.63 -15.76 -1.35
N VAL A 265 22.22 -14.49 -1.50
CA VAL A 265 21.15 -14.15 -2.43
C VAL A 265 21.72 -14.15 -3.85
N PRO A 266 21.17 -14.94 -4.79
CA PRO A 266 21.60 -14.89 -6.19
C PRO A 266 21.45 -13.49 -6.78
N SER A 267 22.23 -13.17 -7.81
CA SER A 267 22.12 -11.89 -8.49
C SER A 267 20.74 -11.75 -9.14
N PRO A 268 19.96 -10.69 -8.84
CA PRO A 268 18.67 -10.52 -9.46
C PRO A 268 18.80 -9.97 -10.88
N MET A 269 17.77 -10.21 -11.70
CA MET A 269 17.73 -9.74 -13.08
C MET A 269 18.03 -8.24 -13.19
N THR A 270 18.89 -7.87 -14.13
CA THR A 270 19.20 -6.46 -14.40
C THR A 270 17.98 -5.73 -14.98
N ALA A 271 17.97 -4.40 -14.90
CA ALA A 271 16.87 -3.61 -15.47
C ALA A 271 16.74 -3.82 -17.00
N GLU A 272 17.86 -4.07 -17.67
CA GLU A 272 17.94 -4.33 -19.11
C GLU A 272 17.34 -5.69 -19.45
N GLU A 273 17.74 -6.76 -18.76
CA GLU A 273 17.17 -8.10 -18.91
C GLU A 273 15.66 -8.11 -18.67
N GLN A 274 15.20 -7.40 -17.63
CA GLN A 274 13.78 -7.26 -17.35
C GLN A 274 13.02 -6.52 -18.45
N SER A 275 13.66 -5.55 -19.11
CA SER A 275 13.08 -4.84 -20.25
C SER A 275 13.05 -5.73 -21.49
N ALA A 276 14.09 -6.53 -21.70
CA ALA A 276 14.23 -7.48 -22.80
C ALA A 276 13.21 -8.61 -22.71
N ALA A 277 12.91 -9.12 -21.51
CA ALA A 277 11.91 -10.15 -21.26
C ALA A 277 10.45 -9.68 -21.44
N ARG A 278 10.20 -8.38 -21.70
CA ARG A 278 8.83 -7.89 -21.91
C ARG A 278 8.26 -8.39 -23.25
N PRO A 279 6.98 -8.82 -23.29
CA PRO A 279 6.28 -9.14 -24.53
C PRO A 279 6.39 -8.02 -25.59
N LEU A 280 6.60 -8.38 -26.86
CA LEU A 280 6.77 -7.43 -27.98
C LEU A 280 5.63 -6.41 -28.06
N ILE A 281 4.40 -6.85 -27.86
CA ILE A 281 3.22 -5.97 -27.88
C ILE A 281 3.31 -4.86 -26.81
N LEU A 282 3.83 -5.16 -25.61
CA LEU A 282 4.01 -4.17 -24.56
C LEU A 282 5.17 -3.22 -24.86
N LYS A 283 6.22 -3.68 -25.54
CA LYS A 283 7.32 -2.82 -26.00
C LYS A 283 6.82 -1.81 -27.02
N LEU A 284 6.08 -2.26 -28.04
CA LEU A 284 5.49 -1.41 -29.08
C LEU A 284 4.49 -0.39 -28.52
N LEU A 285 3.65 -0.81 -27.57
CA LEU A 285 2.64 0.07 -26.95
C LEU A 285 3.22 0.97 -25.86
N SER A 286 4.47 0.78 -25.42
CA SER A 286 5.05 1.50 -24.28
C SER A 286 5.02 3.03 -24.40
N PRO A 287 5.29 3.67 -25.56
CA PRO A 287 5.24 5.13 -25.67
C PRO A 287 3.81 5.64 -25.47
N LEU A 288 2.84 4.97 -26.10
CA LEU A 288 1.42 5.30 -25.98
C LEU A 288 0.92 5.09 -24.54
N LEU A 289 1.25 3.95 -23.93
CA LEU A 289 0.91 3.63 -22.54
C LEU A 289 1.53 4.65 -21.57
N SER A 290 2.76 5.11 -21.82
CA SER A 290 3.40 6.13 -20.99
C SER A 290 2.70 7.49 -21.09
N LEU A 291 2.11 7.82 -22.25
CA LEU A 291 1.36 9.05 -22.46
C LEU A 291 -0.03 8.99 -21.80
N LEU A 292 -0.70 7.84 -21.89
CA LEU A 292 -2.03 7.62 -21.30
C LEU A 292 -1.98 7.41 -19.79
N PHE A 293 -1.03 6.59 -19.33
CA PHE A 293 -0.85 6.08 -17.98
C PHE A 293 0.49 6.50 -17.36
N GLY A 294 1.01 7.66 -17.74
CA GLY A 294 2.22 8.22 -17.14
C GLY A 294 1.96 8.73 -15.72
N GLU A 295 2.94 8.56 -14.84
CA GLU A 295 2.89 9.08 -13.47
C GLU A 295 2.71 10.61 -13.41
N PRO A 296 3.41 11.43 -14.24
CA PRO A 296 3.19 12.88 -14.26
C PRO A 296 1.73 13.26 -14.57
N ARG A 297 1.08 12.53 -15.50
CA ARG A 297 -0.32 12.78 -15.87
C ARG A 297 -1.28 12.48 -14.72
N ARG A 298 -1.12 11.33 -14.06
CA ARG A 298 -1.94 10.97 -12.90
C ARG A 298 -1.82 11.99 -11.77
N ARG A 299 -0.59 12.41 -11.44
CA ARG A 299 -0.36 13.43 -10.41
C ARG A 299 -1.04 14.76 -10.78
N ARG A 300 -0.98 15.18 -12.05
CA ARG A 300 -1.72 16.36 -12.53
C ARG A 300 -3.23 16.20 -12.39
N ARG A 301 -3.79 15.04 -12.79
CA ARG A 301 -5.23 14.76 -12.62
C ARG A 301 -5.67 14.81 -11.16
N ALA A 302 -4.90 14.20 -10.25
CA ALA A 302 -5.18 14.25 -8.82
C ALA A 302 -5.11 15.69 -8.27
N ALA A 303 -4.08 16.46 -8.64
CA ALA A 303 -3.97 17.87 -8.28
C ALA A 303 -5.16 18.69 -8.82
N ASN A 304 -5.58 18.45 -10.06
CA ASN A 304 -6.72 19.10 -10.68
C ASN A 304 -8.02 18.82 -9.93
N LYS A 305 -8.25 17.57 -9.49
CA LYS A 305 -9.42 17.20 -8.66
C LYS A 305 -9.41 17.91 -7.31
N LEU A 306 -8.25 18.02 -6.66
CA LEU A 306 -8.12 18.77 -5.40
C LEU A 306 -8.42 20.26 -5.59
N LEU A 307 -7.97 20.86 -6.69
CA LEU A 307 -8.26 22.25 -7.02
C LEU A 307 -9.74 22.46 -7.39
N GLU A 308 -10.35 21.51 -8.11
CA GLU A 308 -11.80 21.46 -8.38
C GLU A 308 -12.62 21.44 -7.10
N ALA A 309 -12.27 20.57 -6.15
CA ALA A 309 -12.94 20.48 -4.85
C ALA A 309 -12.81 21.78 -4.03
N ARG A 310 -11.82 22.61 -4.32
CA ARG A 310 -11.62 23.96 -3.75
C ARG A 310 -12.29 25.06 -4.57
N GLY A 311 -13.19 24.72 -5.50
CA GLY A 311 -13.93 25.69 -6.33
C GLY A 311 -13.11 26.30 -7.48
N MET A 312 -11.95 25.72 -7.83
CA MET A 312 -11.13 26.28 -8.90
C MET A 312 -11.55 25.76 -10.29
N GLY A 313 -12.19 26.63 -11.07
CA GLY A 313 -12.55 26.36 -12.47
C GLY A 313 -11.36 26.07 -13.39
N ARG A 314 -11.63 25.52 -14.58
CA ARG A 314 -10.60 25.06 -15.54
C ARG A 314 -9.58 26.14 -15.91
N LEU A 315 -10.03 27.34 -16.29
CA LEU A 315 -9.15 28.45 -16.68
C LEU A 315 -8.27 28.91 -15.50
N ARG A 316 -8.85 29.00 -14.30
CA ARG A 316 -8.12 29.40 -13.09
C ARG A 316 -7.03 28.39 -12.73
N ARG A 317 -7.27 27.08 -12.94
CA ARG A 317 -6.24 26.03 -12.78
C ARG A 317 -5.11 26.14 -13.79
N ILE A 318 -5.41 26.45 -15.06
CA ILE A 318 -4.38 26.66 -16.09
C ILE A 318 -3.51 27.87 -15.74
N ARG A 319 -4.13 28.99 -15.34
CA ARG A 319 -3.40 30.19 -14.90
C ARG A 319 -2.58 29.92 -13.64
N PHE A 320 -3.12 29.19 -12.68
CA PHE A 320 -2.41 28.77 -11.47
C PHE A 320 -1.18 27.89 -11.79
N ALA A 321 -1.34 26.90 -12.67
CA ALA A 321 -0.25 26.04 -13.11
C ALA A 321 0.84 26.84 -13.87
N TRP A 322 0.45 27.82 -14.68
CA TRP A 322 1.39 28.72 -15.35
C TRP A 322 2.16 29.59 -14.36
N SER A 323 1.45 30.18 -13.38
CA SER A 323 2.05 30.98 -12.30
C SER A 323 3.08 30.16 -11.51
N LEU A 324 2.74 28.93 -11.11
CA LEU A 324 3.64 28.01 -10.41
C LEU A 324 4.90 27.65 -11.21
N ARG A 325 4.78 27.52 -12.54
CA ARG A 325 5.95 27.27 -13.40
C ARG A 325 6.88 28.48 -13.43
N ARG A 326 6.33 29.70 -13.36
CA ARG A 326 7.12 30.94 -13.34
C ARG A 326 7.72 31.26 -11.98
N SER A 327 7.06 30.91 -10.89
CA SER A 327 7.42 31.34 -9.54
C SER A 327 8.74 30.77 -9.01
N GLY A 328 9.44 29.92 -9.76
CA GLY A 328 10.73 29.33 -9.38
C GLY A 328 11.96 29.98 -10.02
N GLY A 329 11.83 31.04 -10.83
CA GLY A 329 12.94 31.77 -11.48
C GLY A 329 13.80 30.98 -12.49
N ARG A 330 13.73 29.65 -12.49
CA ARG A 330 14.55 28.72 -13.28
C ARG A 330 14.05 28.44 -14.70
N THR A 331 12.89 28.98 -15.09
CA THR A 331 12.31 28.76 -16.42
C THR A 331 11.89 30.06 -17.07
N SER A 332 12.40 30.32 -18.28
CA SER A 332 11.99 31.48 -19.09
C SER A 332 10.50 31.43 -19.42
N VAL A 333 9.93 32.61 -19.73
CA VAL A 333 8.51 32.75 -20.10
C VAL A 333 8.16 31.86 -21.30
N ALA A 334 9.00 31.85 -22.32
CA ALA A 334 8.85 31.01 -23.50
C ALA A 334 8.82 29.52 -23.12
N ARG A 335 9.76 29.06 -22.29
CA ARG A 335 9.81 27.65 -21.85
C ARG A 335 8.59 27.27 -21.01
N ALA A 336 8.11 28.17 -20.14
CA ALA A 336 6.90 27.96 -19.37
C ALA A 336 5.65 27.89 -20.27
N ALA A 337 5.56 28.73 -21.31
CA ALA A 337 4.50 28.71 -22.30
C ALA A 337 4.49 27.41 -23.10
N VAL A 338 5.62 27.03 -23.72
CA VAL A 338 5.78 25.77 -24.48
C VAL A 338 5.39 24.57 -23.62
N ARG A 339 5.88 24.50 -22.37
CA ARG A 339 5.53 23.41 -21.45
C ARG A 339 4.05 23.39 -21.09
N THR A 340 3.41 24.56 -20.98
CA THR A 340 1.97 24.66 -20.72
C THR A 340 1.18 24.10 -21.89
N VAL A 341 1.50 24.52 -23.12
CA VAL A 341 0.87 24.05 -24.36
C VAL A 341 1.09 22.55 -24.55
N ALA A 342 2.31 22.06 -24.39
CA ALA A 342 2.65 20.66 -24.52
C ALA A 342 1.84 19.78 -23.53
N VAL A 343 1.72 20.20 -22.27
CA VAL A 343 0.92 19.48 -21.27
C VAL A 343 -0.57 19.51 -21.63
N THR A 344 -1.11 20.65 -22.08
CA THR A 344 -2.52 20.70 -22.50
C THR A 344 -2.81 19.83 -23.72
N LEU A 345 -1.89 19.80 -24.69
CA LEU A 345 -2.00 18.95 -25.88
C LEU A 345 -1.91 17.47 -25.50
N GLN A 346 -0.98 17.09 -24.63
CA GLN A 346 -0.90 15.74 -24.08
C GLN A 346 -2.20 15.33 -23.40
N GLU A 347 -2.83 16.21 -22.60
CA GLU A 347 -4.12 15.89 -21.99
C GLU A 347 -5.23 15.72 -23.04
N ALA A 348 -5.27 16.57 -24.07
CA ALA A 348 -6.26 16.49 -25.16
C ALA A 348 -6.15 15.19 -25.95
N VAL A 349 -4.94 14.87 -26.44
CA VAL A 349 -4.63 13.61 -27.15
C VAL A 349 -5.03 12.42 -26.29
N ALA A 350 -4.66 12.47 -25.02
CA ALA A 350 -4.85 11.36 -24.14
C ALA A 350 -6.29 11.26 -23.60
N VAL A 351 -7.15 12.26 -23.82
CA VAL A 351 -8.62 12.16 -23.68
C VAL A 351 -9.21 11.56 -24.95
N ALA A 352 -8.81 12.09 -26.11
CA ALA A 352 -9.26 11.64 -27.43
C ALA A 352 -9.00 10.15 -27.68
N ILE A 353 -7.89 9.61 -27.18
CA ILE A 353 -7.56 8.17 -27.27
C ILE A 353 -8.26 7.35 -26.18
N SER A 354 -8.41 7.90 -24.97
CA SER A 354 -8.98 7.14 -23.84
C SER A 354 -10.47 6.83 -23.99
N ALA A 355 -11.24 7.71 -24.65
CA ALA A 355 -12.66 7.51 -24.90
C ALA A 355 -12.96 6.29 -25.83
N PRO A 356 -12.38 6.20 -27.04
CA PRO A 356 -12.58 5.04 -27.91
C PRO A 356 -11.95 3.76 -27.33
N ALA A 357 -10.79 3.85 -26.67
CA ALA A 357 -10.19 2.69 -25.99
C ALA A 357 -11.07 2.18 -24.85
N GLY A 358 -11.70 3.08 -24.08
CA GLY A 358 -12.66 2.73 -23.03
C GLY A 358 -13.92 2.08 -23.59
N ALA A 359 -14.45 2.59 -24.70
CA ALA A 359 -15.59 2.00 -25.40
C ALA A 359 -15.27 0.59 -25.92
N LEU A 360 -14.11 0.41 -26.56
CA LEU A 360 -13.64 -0.89 -27.03
C LEU A 360 -13.45 -1.88 -25.87
N ALA A 361 -12.80 -1.45 -24.78
CA ALA A 361 -12.63 -2.28 -23.60
C ALA A 361 -13.98 -2.68 -23.00
N PHE A 362 -14.94 -1.76 -22.91
CA PHE A 362 -16.29 -2.05 -22.44
C PHE A 362 -17.00 -3.10 -23.29
N ILE A 363 -16.88 -3.01 -24.63
CA ILE A 363 -17.41 -4.01 -25.57
C ILE A 363 -16.74 -5.37 -25.32
N ILE A 364 -15.41 -5.42 -25.28
CA ILE A 364 -14.65 -6.65 -25.02
C ILE A 364 -15.06 -7.28 -23.68
N PHE A 365 -15.15 -6.50 -22.61
CA PHE A 365 -15.55 -7.01 -21.29
C PHE A 365 -16.99 -7.52 -21.28
N ARG A 366 -17.92 -6.87 -22.01
CA ARG A 366 -19.29 -7.37 -22.16
C ARG A 366 -19.32 -8.70 -22.91
N VAL A 367 -18.57 -8.83 -24.00
CA VAL A 367 -18.46 -10.08 -24.77
C VAL A 367 -17.87 -11.18 -23.90
N ILE A 368 -16.76 -10.93 -23.19
CA ILE A 368 -16.15 -11.90 -22.27
C ILE A 368 -17.14 -12.30 -21.17
N ARG A 369 -17.87 -11.34 -20.58
CA ARG A 369 -18.85 -11.62 -19.53
C ARG A 369 -20.02 -12.45 -20.06
N LEU A 370 -20.48 -12.19 -21.27
CA LEU A 370 -21.51 -12.97 -21.95
C LEU A 370 -21.02 -14.39 -22.21
N MET A 371 -19.82 -14.55 -22.77
CA MET A 371 -19.19 -15.86 -22.96
C MET A 371 -19.03 -16.63 -21.64
N ARG A 372 -18.66 -15.97 -20.54
CA ARG A 372 -18.57 -16.60 -19.21
C ARG A 372 -19.93 -17.04 -18.66
N LYS A 373 -21.00 -16.28 -18.92
CA LYS A 373 -22.37 -16.67 -18.56
C LYS A 373 -22.83 -17.88 -19.38
N LEU A 374 -22.54 -17.89 -20.68
CA LEU A 374 -22.89 -18.99 -21.59
C LEU A 374 -22.12 -20.28 -21.29
N LYS A 375 -20.86 -20.19 -20.82
CA LYS A 375 -20.03 -21.35 -20.42
C LYS A 375 -20.32 -21.91 -19.01
N GLY A 376 -21.37 -21.45 -18.33
CA GLY A 376 -21.88 -22.15 -17.14
C GLY A 376 -20.98 -22.21 -15.90
N GLY A 377 -20.14 -21.20 -15.60
CA GLY A 377 -19.50 -21.13 -14.29
C GLY A 377 -18.20 -20.35 -14.20
N LYS A 378 -17.92 -19.86 -12.99
CA LYS A 378 -16.65 -19.20 -12.61
C LYS A 378 -15.47 -20.09 -13.06
N PRO A 379 -14.38 -19.51 -13.57
CA PRO A 379 -13.22 -20.30 -13.96
C PRO A 379 -12.74 -21.10 -12.73
N LYS A 380 -12.70 -22.43 -12.84
CA LYS A 380 -11.79 -23.22 -12.00
C LYS A 380 -10.40 -22.67 -12.30
N MET A 381 -9.71 -22.17 -11.28
CA MET A 381 -8.29 -21.87 -11.42
C MET A 381 -7.61 -23.15 -11.93
N PRO A 382 -6.65 -23.05 -12.87
CA PRO A 382 -5.80 -24.19 -13.18
C PRO A 382 -5.25 -24.72 -11.85
N PRO A 383 -5.24 -26.04 -11.60
CA PRO A 383 -4.56 -26.56 -10.43
C PRO A 383 -3.15 -26.00 -10.46
N LEU A 384 -2.75 -25.30 -9.39
CA LEU A 384 -1.35 -25.00 -9.16
C LEU A 384 -0.68 -26.38 -9.16
N ARG A 385 0.25 -26.60 -10.10
CA ARG A 385 1.05 -27.81 -10.10
C ARG A 385 1.70 -27.89 -8.71
N SER A 386 1.34 -28.90 -7.93
CA SER A 386 2.11 -29.28 -6.76
C SER A 386 3.48 -29.69 -7.28
N ALA A 387 4.47 -28.83 -7.06
CA ALA A 387 5.88 -29.19 -7.12
C ALA A 387 6.28 -29.63 -5.71
#